data_AF-A0A0E2BCR3-F1
#
_entry.id   AF-A0A0E2BCR3-F1
#
_cell.length_a   1.000
_cell.length_b   1.000
_cell.length_c   1.000
_cell.angle_alpha   90.00
_cell.angle_beta   90.00
_cell.angle_gamma   90.00
#
_symmetry.space_group_name_H-M   'P 1'
#
loop_
_entity.id
_entity.type
_entity.pdbx_description
1 polymer ?
#
loop_
_entity_poly.entity_id
_entity_poly.type
_entity_poly.pdbx_seq_one_letter_code
_entity_poly.pdbx_strand_id
1 'polypeptide(L)'
;MSKPKNQAEEQLNELIKGKAPEEFLGNEGLLKQLTKALIERARRRITLDMKRIPLREITQVILEMGKVARSSQRRLWNHRVGSSWR
;
A
#
# COMPACT_ATOMS: atom_id res chain seq x y z
N MET A 1 18.75 27.40 -29.29
CA MET A 1 18.13 27.01 -28.01
C MET A 1 18.49 25.56 -27.73
N SER A 2 19.57 25.32 -26.98
CA SER A 2 19.99 23.95 -26.63
C SER A 2 19.05 23.38 -25.58
N LYS A 3 18.45 22.21 -25.84
CA LYS A 3 17.61 21.51 -24.86
C LYS A 3 18.42 21.30 -23.57
N PRO A 4 17.81 21.47 -22.37
CA PRO A 4 18.50 21.16 -21.12
C PRO A 4 18.99 19.72 -21.20
N LYS A 5 20.29 19.53 -20.99
CA LYS A 5 20.94 18.22 -21.08
C LYS A 5 20.30 17.32 -20.03
N ASN A 6 19.51 16.34 -20.48
CA ASN A 6 18.75 15.49 -19.59
C ASN A 6 19.71 14.52 -18.90
N GLN A 7 20.17 14.87 -17.69
CA GLN A 7 21.16 14.11 -16.93
C GLN A 7 20.76 12.63 -16.77
N ALA A 8 19.46 12.36 -16.64
CA ALA A 8 18.93 11.01 -16.55
C ALA A 8 19.17 10.18 -17.84
N GLU A 9 19.03 10.81 -19.02
CA GLU A 9 19.33 10.15 -20.30
C GLU A 9 20.83 9.87 -20.43
N GLU A 10 21.68 10.80 -19.98
CA GLU A 10 23.13 10.63 -20.05
C GLU A 10 23.60 9.48 -19.14
N GLN A 11 23.04 9.37 -17.94
CA GLN A 11 23.30 8.26 -17.03
C GLN A 11 22.75 6.93 -17.54
N LEU A 12 21.55 6.93 -18.12
CA LEU A 12 20.97 5.74 -18.76
C LEU A 12 21.84 5.26 -19.93
N ASN A 13 22.30 6.19 -20.77
CA ASN A 13 23.17 5.89 -21.90
C ASN A 13 24.49 5.27 -21.44
N GLU A 14 25.13 5.79 -20.40
CA GLU A 14 26.35 5.17 -19.85
C GLU A 14 26.09 3.79 -19.21
N LEU A 15 24.91 3.57 -18.62
CA LEU A 15 24.49 2.28 -18.04
C LEU A 15 24.24 1.18 -19.07
N ILE A 16 23.78 1.55 -20.27
CA ILE A 16 23.48 0.62 -21.38
C ILE A 16 24.65 0.51 -22.37
N LYS A 17 25.64 1.40 -22.28
CA LYS A 17 26.80 1.45 -23.17
C LYS A 17 27.57 0.14 -23.13
N GLY A 18 27.82 -0.42 -24.31
CA GLY A 18 28.57 -1.68 -24.45
C GLY A 18 27.82 -2.93 -24.00
N LYS A 19 26.54 -2.83 -23.59
CA LYS A 19 25.69 -3.99 -23.31
C LYS A 19 24.97 -4.45 -24.56
N ALA A 20 24.89 -5.76 -24.75
CA ALA A 20 24.07 -6.33 -25.80
C ALA A 20 22.57 -6.11 -25.51
N PRO A 21 21.72 -5.98 -26.54
CA PRO A 21 20.27 -5.85 -26.37
C PRO A 21 19.68 -6.95 -25.50
N GLU A 22 20.20 -8.18 -25.56
CA GLU A 22 19.78 -9.33 -24.78
C GLU A 22 20.12 -9.17 -23.29
N GLU A 23 21.23 -8.53 -22.96
CA GLU A 23 21.64 -8.24 -21.58
C GLU A 23 20.77 -7.15 -20.94
N PHE A 24 20.14 -6.30 -21.75
CA PHE A 24 19.25 -5.25 -21.27
C PHE A 24 17.77 -5.66 -21.29
N LEU A 25 17.29 -6.20 -22.41
CA LEU A 25 15.88 -6.52 -22.70
C LEU A 25 15.55 -8.01 -22.65
N GLY A 26 16.54 -8.90 -22.59
CA GLY A 26 16.31 -10.34 -22.59
C GLY A 26 15.52 -10.82 -21.37
N ASN A 27 15.12 -12.09 -21.39
CA ASN A 27 14.31 -12.71 -20.34
C ASN A 27 14.94 -12.69 -18.94
N GLU A 28 16.24 -12.42 -18.82
CA GLU A 28 16.94 -12.17 -17.56
C GLU A 28 17.71 -10.85 -17.56
N GLY A 29 17.43 -9.99 -18.54
CA GLY A 29 18.12 -8.74 -18.77
C GLY A 29 17.91 -7.73 -17.63
N LEU A 30 18.77 -6.72 -17.62
CA LEU A 30 18.86 -5.68 -16.61
C LEU A 30 17.50 -5.03 -16.30
N LEU A 31 16.66 -4.80 -17.32
CA LEU A 31 15.35 -4.17 -17.16
C LEU A 31 14.44 -5.03 -16.27
N LYS A 32 14.44 -6.35 -16.45
CA LYS A 32 13.64 -7.27 -15.64
C LYS A 32 14.16 -7.34 -14.21
N GLN A 33 15.47 -7.34 -14.03
CA GLN A 33 16.10 -7.34 -12.71
C GLN A 33 15.75 -6.07 -11.92
N LEU A 34 15.87 -4.90 -12.55
CA LEU A 34 15.50 -3.62 -11.95
C LEU A 34 14.00 -3.56 -11.62
N THR A 35 13.15 -4.02 -12.52
CA THR A 35 11.70 -4.09 -12.30
C THR A 35 11.36 -4.97 -11.09
N LYS A 36 11.99 -6.16 -10.98
CA LYS A 36 11.79 -7.06 -9.83
C LYS A 36 12.23 -6.40 -8.52
N ALA A 37 13.37 -5.70 -8.51
CA ALA A 37 13.87 -5.00 -7.33
C ALA A 37 12.94 -3.86 -6.89
N LEU A 38 12.39 -3.09 -7.84
CA LEU A 38 11.42 -2.03 -7.55
C LEU A 38 10.12 -2.59 -6.98
N ILE A 39 9.58 -3.66 -7.57
CA ILE A 39 8.36 -4.33 -7.09
C ILE A 39 8.57 -4.86 -5.66
N GLU A 40 9.70 -5.51 -5.39
CA GLU A 40 10.01 -6.05 -4.07
C GLU A 40 10.16 -4.92 -3.03
N ARG A 41 10.79 -3.80 -3.38
CA ARG A 41 10.88 -2.63 -2.52
C ARG A 41 9.51 -2.03 -2.21
N ALA A 42 8.64 -1.92 -3.23
CA ALA A 42 7.27 -1.44 -3.05
C ALA A 42 6.47 -2.39 -2.14
N ARG A 43 6.57 -3.70 -2.35
CA ARG A 43 5.91 -4.73 -1.51
C ARG A 43 6.35 -4.64 -0.06
N ARG A 44 7.66 -4.50 0.19
CA ARG A 44 8.20 -4.33 1.55
C ARG A 44 7.68 -3.06 2.21
N ARG A 45 7.60 -1.95 1.46
CA ARG A 45 7.06 -0.69 1.95
C ARG A 45 5.59 -0.81 2.37
N ILE A 46 4.75 -1.40 1.52
CA ILE A 46 3.33 -1.66 1.85
C ILE A 46 3.21 -2.56 3.10
N THR A 47 4.06 -3.59 3.21
CA THR A 47 4.07 -4.49 4.37
C THR A 47 4.52 -3.77 5.66
N LEU A 48 5.52 -2.90 5.56
CA LEU A 48 5.99 -2.06 6.67
C LEU A 48 4.92 -1.06 7.11
N ASP A 49 4.22 -0.44 6.15
CA ASP A 49 3.14 0.50 6.43
C ASP A 49 1.94 -0.21 7.10
N MET A 50 1.60 -1.44 6.71
CA MET A 50 0.60 -2.27 7.42
C MET A 50 1.04 -2.67 8.83
N LYS A 51 2.31 -3.01 9.05
CA LYS A 51 2.86 -3.31 10.39
C LYS A 51 2.94 -2.09 11.29
N ARG A 52 2.92 -0.89 10.70
CA ARG A 52 2.95 0.38 11.42
C ARG A 52 1.62 0.74 12.05
N ILE A 53 0.51 0.12 11.63
CA ILE A 53 -0.77 0.22 12.36
C ILE A 53 -0.60 -0.60 13.64
N PRO A 54 -0.47 0.05 14.82
CA PRO A 54 -0.24 -0.71 16.03
C PRO A 54 -1.51 -1.52 16.32
N LEU A 55 -1.36 -2.84 16.53
CA LEU A 55 -2.48 -3.74 16.85
C LEU A 55 -3.38 -3.18 17.96
N ARG A 56 -2.80 -2.42 18.90
CA ARG A 56 -3.52 -1.74 19.97
C ARG A 56 -4.57 -0.75 19.47
N GLU A 57 -4.29 0.03 18.42
CA GLU A 57 -5.26 0.96 17.82
C GLU A 57 -6.39 0.20 17.13
N ILE A 58 -6.09 -0.89 16.43
CA ILE A 58 -7.10 -1.76 15.80
C ILE A 58 -8.00 -2.39 16.89
N THR A 59 -7.41 -2.93 17.95
CA THR A 59 -8.15 -3.50 19.08
C THR A 59 -9.05 -2.46 19.74
N GLN A 60 -8.56 -1.24 19.94
CA GLN A 60 -9.36 -0.16 20.53
C GLN A 60 -10.57 0.20 19.63
N VAL A 61 -10.37 0.35 18.33
CA VAL A 61 -11.44 0.65 17.37
C VAL A 61 -12.51 -0.45 17.36
N ILE A 62 -12.10 -1.72 17.38
CA ILE A 62 -13.04 -2.86 17.44
C ILE A 62 -13.85 -2.85 18.74
N LEU A 63 -13.21 -2.55 19.88
CA LEU A 63 -13.91 -2.46 21.17
C LEU A 63 -14.94 -1.32 21.18
N GLU A 64 -14.60 -0.15 20.63
CA GLU A 64 -15.53 0.98 20.51
C GLU A 64 -16.70 0.65 19.58
N MET A 65 -16.45 0.01 18.43
CA MET A 65 -17.52 -0.47 17.55
C MET A 65 -18.47 -1.44 18.27
N GLY A 66 -17.93 -2.36 19.09
CA GLY A 66 -18.74 -3.28 19.90
C GLY A 66 -19.60 -2.57 20.95
N LYS A 67 -19.09 -1.50 21.58
CA LYS A 67 -19.87 -0.67 22.52
C LYS A 67 -21.00 0.08 21.81
N VAL A 68 -20.73 0.65 20.64
CA VAL A 68 -21.74 1.36 19.82
C VAL A 68 -22.84 0.40 19.39
N ALA A 69 -22.49 -0.80 18.90
CA ALA A 69 -23.46 -1.82 18.49
C ALA A 69 -24.38 -2.25 19.65
N ARG A 70 -23.82 -2.53 20.83
CA ARG A 70 -24.60 -2.87 22.04
C ARG A 70 -25.53 -1.74 22.47
N SER A 71 -25.06 -0.50 22.38
CA SER A 71 -25.85 0.69 22.72
C SER A 71 -27.02 0.88 21.76
N SER A 72 -26.79 0.66 20.46
CA SER A 72 -27.84 0.71 19.45
C SER A 72 -28.88 -0.40 19.62
N GLN A 73 -28.47 -1.63 19.93
CA GLN A 73 -29.40 -2.73 20.25
C GLN A 73 -30.25 -2.42 21.48
N ARG A 74 -29.65 -1.86 22.54
CA ARG A 74 -30.38 -1.47 23.75
C ARG A 74 -31.42 -0.38 23.48
N ARG A 75 -31.09 0.62 22.65
CA ARG A 75 -32.04 1.67 22.24
C ARG A 75 -33.21 1.10 21.44
N LEU A 76 -32.95 0.20 20.50
CA LEU A 76 -33.98 -0.47 19.72
C LEU A 76 -34.89 -1.34 20.61
N TRP A 77 -34.32 -2.06 21.57
CA TRP A 77 -35.07 -2.83 22.55
C TRP A 77 -35.99 -1.94 23.39
N ASN A 78 -35.47 -0.85 23.95
CA ASN A 78 -36.24 0.09 24.76
C ASN A 78 -37.38 0.75 23.97
N HIS A 79 -37.14 1.08 22.69
CA HIS A 79 -38.20 1.59 21.80
C HIS A 79 -39.28 0.53 21.56
N ARG A 80 -38.88 -0.72 21.29
CA ARG A 80 -39.84 -1.83 21.06
C ARG A 80 -40.68 -2.12 22.31
N VAL A 81 -40.07 -2.19 23.49
CA VAL A 81 -40.78 -2.45 24.75
C VAL A 81 -41.64 -1.23 25.14
N GLY A 82 -41.14 0.00 24.99
CA GLY A 82 -41.91 1.22 25.28
C GLY A 82 -43.14 1.42 24.38
N SER A 83 -43.19 0.77 23.22
CA SER A 83 -44.36 0.73 22.33
C SER A 83 -45.35 -0.41 22.65
N SER A 84 -45.00 -1.41 23.47
CA SER A 84 -45.91 -2.52 23.83
C SER A 84 -46.74 -2.26 25.09
N TRP A 85 -46.47 -1.16 25.80
CA TRP A 85 -47.16 -0.76 27.04
C TRP A 85 -48.00 0.51 26.85
N ARG A 86 -48.30 0.89 25.61
CA ARG A 86 -49.07 2.09 25.26
C ARG A 86 -50.27 1.74 24.41
#